data_AF-A0A372YWI2-F1
#
_entry.id   AF-A0A372YWI2-F1
#
_cell.length_a   1.000
_cell.length_b   1.000
_cell.length_c   1.000
_cell.angle_alpha   90.00
_cell.angle_beta   90.00
_cell.angle_gamma   90.00
#
_symmetry.space_group_name_H-M   'P 1'
#
loop_
_entity.id
_entity.type
_entity.pdbx_description
1 polymer ?
#
loop_
_entity_poly.entity_id
_entity_poly.type
_entity_poly.pdbx_seq_one_letter_code
_entity_poly.pdbx_strand_id
1 'polypeptide(L)'
;MEKMDSEFIKGRIAPCGLHCGKCFAFADGDISYHSNELKKSLGNFEVYAQRFVEMLNEPVFAKYADFKEFLDHLSVATCQGCRKEKCKLFKTCNVRACSEEKQVDYCFQCSCFPCENTGFDEHLYKRFVAINKRMQEVGVEKYYEEVKDLPRY
;
A
#
# COMPACT_ATOMS: atom_id res chain seq x y z
N MET A 1 -6.38 23.34 10.61
CA MET A 1 -5.96 22.17 9.82
C MET A 1 -4.62 22.53 9.22
N GLU A 2 -3.52 21.97 9.71
CA GLU A 2 -2.22 22.20 9.08
C GLU A 2 -2.29 21.74 7.63
N LYS A 3 -1.83 22.59 6.73
CA LYS A 3 -1.81 22.31 5.31
C LYS A 3 -0.80 21.18 5.12
N MET A 4 -1.28 19.97 4.89
CA MET A 4 -0.41 18.81 4.73
C MET A 4 0.49 19.00 3.51
N ASP A 5 1.76 18.66 3.65
CA ASP A 5 2.77 18.91 2.62
C ASP A 5 2.42 18.15 1.33
N SER A 6 2.35 18.87 0.21
CA SER A 6 2.07 18.29 -1.10
C SER A 6 3.12 17.25 -1.50
N GLU A 7 4.38 17.43 -1.09
CA GLU A 7 5.45 16.47 -1.36
C GLU A 7 5.25 15.17 -0.55
N PHE A 8 4.75 15.28 0.68
CA PHE A 8 4.37 14.10 1.46
C PHE A 8 3.25 13.32 0.76
N ILE A 9 2.18 13.99 0.33
CA ILE A 9 1.05 13.33 -0.36
C ILE A 9 1.52 12.69 -1.66
N LYS A 10 2.38 13.37 -2.42
CA LYS A 10 2.99 12.83 -3.65
C LYS A 10 3.83 11.59 -3.38
N GLY A 11 4.54 11.52 -2.25
CA GLY A 11 5.23 10.31 -1.78
C GLY A 11 4.28 9.17 -1.39
N ARG A 12 3.03 9.48 -1.03
CA ARG A 12 2.03 8.51 -0.56
C ARG A 12 1.06 8.04 -1.63
N ILE A 13 0.78 8.85 -2.65
CA ILE A 13 -0.16 8.56 -3.74
C ILE A 13 0.60 8.38 -5.06
N ALA A 14 0.51 7.19 -5.63
CA ALA A 14 1.09 6.85 -6.93
C ALA A 14 0.42 7.64 -8.07
N PRO A 15 1.02 7.72 -9.27
CA PRO A 15 0.38 8.38 -10.41
C PRO A 15 -0.97 7.78 -10.81
N CYS A 16 -1.19 6.47 -10.56
CA CYS A 16 -2.48 5.81 -10.73
C CYS A 16 -3.49 6.12 -9.61
N GLY A 17 -3.12 6.91 -8.61
CA GLY A 17 -3.94 7.29 -7.46
C GLY A 17 -4.03 6.27 -6.33
N LEU A 18 -3.34 5.11 -6.45
CA LEU A 18 -3.24 4.16 -5.36
C LEU A 18 -2.40 4.73 -4.21
N HIS A 19 -2.87 4.50 -2.98
CA HIS A 19 -2.15 4.87 -1.78
C HIS A 19 -1.05 3.84 -1.45
N CYS A 20 0.21 4.18 -1.70
CA CYS A 20 1.38 3.36 -1.40
C CYS A 20 1.54 3.12 0.11
N GLY A 21 1.18 4.07 0.96
CA GLY A 21 1.22 3.94 2.43
C GLY A 21 0.42 2.76 2.99
N LYS A 22 -0.63 2.34 2.29
CA LYS A 22 -1.47 1.18 2.64
C LYS A 22 -1.05 -0.13 1.96
N CYS A 23 0.08 -0.14 1.25
CA CYS A 23 0.63 -1.33 0.60
C CYS A 23 1.41 -2.18 1.60
N PHE A 24 1.24 -3.50 1.60
CA PHE A 24 2.04 -4.38 2.47
C PHE A 24 3.54 -4.31 2.15
N ALA A 25 3.90 -4.00 0.90
CA ALA A 25 5.29 -4.00 0.46
C ALA A 25 6.02 -2.66 0.67
N PHE A 26 5.33 -1.57 1.01
CA PHE A 26 5.91 -0.24 1.11
C PHE A 26 6.66 -0.07 2.44
N ALA A 27 7.94 0.30 2.36
CA ALA A 27 8.85 0.36 3.50
C ALA A 27 8.32 1.31 4.59
N ASP A 28 7.88 2.50 4.18
CA ASP A 28 7.34 3.52 5.08
C ASP A 28 5.81 3.40 5.26
N GLY A 29 5.25 2.21 5.04
CA GLY A 29 3.81 1.93 5.09
C GLY A 29 3.29 1.44 6.44
N ASP A 30 1.99 1.59 6.65
CA ASP A 30 1.34 1.28 7.93
C ASP A 30 1.43 -0.20 8.27
N ILE A 31 1.33 -1.09 7.27
CA ILE A 31 1.43 -2.54 7.47
C ILE A 31 2.82 -2.92 7.98
N SER A 32 3.88 -2.35 7.40
CA SER A 32 5.26 -2.59 7.84
C SER A 32 5.45 -2.08 9.28
N TYR A 33 4.99 -0.87 9.56
CA TYR A 33 5.06 -0.26 10.89
C TYR A 33 4.32 -1.10 11.95
N HIS A 34 3.05 -1.41 11.73
CA HIS A 34 2.25 -2.18 12.68
C HIS A 34 2.73 -3.63 12.84
N SER A 35 3.27 -4.24 11.78
CA SER A 35 3.87 -5.56 11.88
C SER A 35 5.10 -5.56 12.79
N ASN A 36 5.95 -4.54 12.70
CA ASN A 36 7.10 -4.37 13.58
C ASN A 36 6.67 -4.12 15.04
N GLU A 37 5.67 -3.26 15.27
CA GLU A 37 5.15 -3.01 16.62
C GLU A 37 4.51 -4.24 17.24
N LEU A 38 3.76 -5.03 16.45
CA LEU A 38 3.19 -6.29 16.91
C LEU A 38 4.28 -7.31 17.23
N LYS A 39 5.27 -7.47 16.36
CA LYS A 39 6.43 -8.35 16.57
C LYS A 39 7.18 -7.99 17.85
N LYS A 40 7.44 -6.70 18.08
CA LYS A 40 8.07 -6.19 19.29
C LYS A 40 7.24 -6.49 20.54
N SER A 41 5.92 -6.31 20.45
CA SER A 41 4.98 -6.55 21.55
C SER A 41 4.86 -8.03 21.91
N LEU A 42 4.94 -8.93 20.91
CA LEU A 42 4.90 -10.37 21.11
C LEU A 42 6.20 -10.92 21.71
N GLY A 43 7.36 -10.36 21.35
CA GLY A 43 8.65 -10.80 21.91
C GLY A 43 8.87 -12.32 21.73
N ASN A 44 9.01 -13.05 22.84
CA ASN A 44 9.22 -14.50 22.86
C ASN A 44 7.93 -15.33 22.97
N PHE A 45 6.79 -14.80 22.50
CA PHE A 45 5.47 -15.43 22.62
C PHE A 45 5.39 -16.88 22.08
N GLU A 46 6.27 -17.29 21.17
CA GLU A 46 6.34 -18.66 20.63
C GLU A 46 6.34 -19.76 21.70
N VAL A 47 7.09 -19.54 22.77
CA VAL A 47 7.17 -20.48 23.91
C VAL A 47 5.82 -20.58 24.63
N TYR A 48 5.09 -19.48 24.71
CA TYR A 48 3.77 -19.43 25.34
C TYR A 48 2.67 -19.99 24.43
N ALA A 49 2.75 -19.72 23.13
CA ALA A 49 1.82 -20.28 22.15
C ALA A 49 1.79 -21.81 22.24
N GLN A 50 2.95 -22.48 22.28
CA GLN A 50 3.03 -23.94 22.46
C GLN A 50 2.36 -24.41 23.75
N ARG A 51 2.58 -23.70 24.88
CA ARG A 51 1.94 -24.01 26.16
C ARG A 51 0.43 -23.80 26.14
N PHE A 52 -0.05 -22.79 25.43
CA PHE A 52 -1.46 -22.42 25.39
C PHE A 52 -2.32 -23.41 24.59
N VAL A 53 -1.72 -24.18 23.68
CA VAL A 53 -2.42 -25.28 23.00
C VAL A 53 -3.02 -26.25 24.02
N GLU A 54 -2.21 -26.70 24.99
CA GLU A 54 -2.63 -27.66 26.00
C GLU A 54 -3.33 -26.99 27.19
N MET A 55 -2.75 -25.89 27.72
CA MET A 55 -3.23 -25.27 28.95
C MET A 55 -4.62 -24.62 28.80
N LEU A 56 -4.90 -24.05 27.62
CA LEU A 56 -6.20 -23.43 27.33
C LEU A 56 -7.12 -24.35 26.52
N ASN A 57 -6.61 -25.50 26.06
CA ASN A 57 -7.28 -26.38 25.10
C ASN A 57 -7.74 -25.60 23.83
N GLU A 58 -6.87 -24.71 23.34
CA GLU A 58 -7.14 -23.81 22.22
C GLU A 58 -6.19 -24.09 21.04
N PRO A 59 -6.62 -24.87 20.02
CA PRO A 59 -5.76 -25.30 18.92
C PRO A 59 -5.20 -24.17 18.05
N VAL A 60 -5.80 -22.98 18.10
CA VAL A 60 -5.35 -21.82 17.31
C VAL A 60 -3.89 -21.45 17.60
N PHE A 61 -3.41 -21.66 18.82
CA PHE A 61 -2.04 -21.35 19.20
C PHE A 61 -1.00 -22.23 18.49
N ALA A 62 -1.38 -23.39 17.98
CA ALA A 62 -0.49 -24.24 17.17
C ALA A 62 -0.11 -23.57 15.83
N LYS A 63 -0.90 -22.59 15.36
CA LYS A 63 -0.63 -21.82 14.13
C LYS A 63 0.36 -20.68 14.33
N TYR A 64 0.91 -20.50 15.53
CA TYR A 64 1.79 -19.37 15.81
C TYR A 64 3.05 -19.36 14.95
N ALA A 65 3.61 -20.52 14.60
CA ALA A 65 4.79 -20.61 13.74
C ALA A 65 4.52 -20.01 12.35
N ASP A 66 3.42 -20.42 11.70
CA ASP A 66 3.02 -19.89 10.39
C ASP A 66 2.71 -18.37 10.48
N PHE A 67 2.03 -17.96 11.55
CA PHE A 67 1.75 -16.54 11.80
C PHE A 67 3.03 -15.73 11.97
N LYS A 68 4.01 -16.23 12.73
CA LYS A 68 5.30 -15.58 12.97
C LYS A 68 6.07 -15.42 11.65
N GLU A 69 6.13 -16.45 10.82
CA GLU A 69 6.76 -16.39 9.50
C GLU A 69 6.13 -15.31 8.61
N PHE A 70 4.80 -15.27 8.56
CA PHE A 70 4.09 -14.26 7.77
C PHE A 70 4.22 -12.84 8.34
N LEU A 71 4.16 -12.69 9.67
CA LEU A 71 4.39 -11.40 10.34
C LEU A 71 5.81 -10.89 10.07
N ASP A 72 6.81 -11.78 10.12
CA ASP A 72 8.19 -11.47 9.78
C ASP A 72 8.30 -10.97 8.34
N HIS A 73 7.62 -11.63 7.40
CA HIS A 73 7.55 -11.19 6.00
C HIS A 73 6.97 -9.77 5.85
N LEU A 74 5.88 -9.46 6.56
CA LEU A 74 5.26 -8.13 6.52
C LEU A 74 6.13 -7.04 7.18
N SER A 75 6.99 -7.42 8.14
CA SER A 75 7.86 -6.49 8.87
C SER A 75 9.10 -6.00 8.10
N VAL A 76 9.46 -6.67 7.00
CA VAL A 76 10.69 -6.40 6.21
C VAL A 76 10.42 -5.78 4.85
N ALA A 77 9.36 -4.97 4.75
CA ALA A 77 8.99 -4.27 3.53
C ALA A 77 10.15 -3.36 3.03
N THR A 78 10.51 -3.48 1.75
CA THR A 78 11.63 -2.69 1.15
C THR A 78 11.20 -1.76 0.03
N CYS A 79 9.92 -1.76 -0.38
CA CYS A 79 9.50 -0.96 -1.52
C CYS A 79 9.55 0.53 -1.19
N GLN A 80 10.24 1.31 -2.03
CA GLN A 80 10.40 2.75 -1.95
C GLN A 80 9.25 3.52 -2.63
N GLY A 81 8.28 2.79 -3.19
CA GLY A 81 7.09 3.36 -3.82
C GLY A 81 7.25 3.58 -5.33
N CYS A 82 6.10 3.74 -5.99
CA CYS A 82 6.00 3.75 -7.46
C CYS A 82 6.80 4.88 -8.12
N ARG A 83 7.05 5.98 -7.41
CA ARG A 83 7.83 7.12 -7.92
C ARG A 83 9.33 6.95 -7.78
N LYS A 84 9.80 5.98 -6.99
CA LYS A 84 11.23 5.72 -6.74
C LYS A 84 11.74 4.44 -7.40
N GLU A 85 10.87 3.45 -7.60
CA GLU A 85 11.24 2.20 -8.26
C GLU A 85 10.07 1.55 -9.02
N LYS A 86 10.38 0.55 -9.86
CA LYS A 86 9.37 -0.25 -10.55
C LYS A 86 8.58 -1.10 -9.55
N CYS A 87 7.28 -1.24 -9.77
CA CYS A 87 6.45 -2.07 -8.93
C CYS A 87 6.89 -3.55 -9.01
N LYS A 88 7.27 -4.12 -7.86
CA LYS A 88 7.69 -5.53 -7.76
C LYS A 88 6.51 -6.52 -7.98
N LEU A 89 5.28 -6.07 -7.77
CA LEU A 89 4.05 -6.88 -7.88
C LEU A 89 3.48 -6.85 -9.30
N PHE A 90 3.23 -5.65 -9.84
CA PHE A 90 2.62 -5.47 -11.16
C PHE A 90 3.69 -5.23 -12.22
N LYS A 91 4.31 -6.32 -12.68
CA LYS A 91 5.43 -6.27 -13.66
C LYS A 91 5.02 -5.70 -15.03
N THR A 92 3.73 -5.75 -15.36
CA THR A 92 3.16 -5.23 -16.61
C THR A 92 2.66 -3.78 -16.50
N CYS A 93 2.85 -3.13 -15.35
CA CYS A 93 2.37 -1.77 -15.12
C CYS A 93 3.16 -0.73 -15.96
N ASN A 94 2.45 -0.02 -16.83
CA ASN A 94 3.02 1.03 -17.68
C ASN A 94 2.93 2.43 -17.05
N VAL A 95 2.10 2.59 -16.01
CA VAL A 95 1.76 3.90 -15.44
C VAL A 95 2.98 4.71 -15.02
N ARG A 96 3.94 4.09 -14.32
CA ARG A 96 5.14 4.78 -13.82
C ARG A 96 5.93 5.40 -14.97
N ALA A 97 6.37 4.57 -15.91
CA ALA A 97 7.19 5.02 -17.03
C ALA A 97 6.46 6.07 -17.87
N CYS A 98 5.15 5.86 -18.11
CA CYS A 98 4.32 6.82 -18.83
C CYS A 98 4.22 8.17 -18.09
N SER A 99 4.02 8.17 -16.77
CA SER A 99 3.94 9.40 -15.98
C SER A 99 5.27 10.17 -15.94
N GLU A 100 6.40 9.44 -15.89
CA GLU A 100 7.74 10.02 -15.96
C GLU A 100 8.00 10.64 -17.35
N GLU A 101 7.67 9.93 -18.43
CA GLU A 101 7.80 10.40 -19.82
C GLU A 101 6.92 11.64 -20.09
N LYS A 102 5.67 11.60 -19.65
CA LYS A 102 4.69 12.69 -19.84
C LYS A 102 4.86 13.85 -18.85
N GLN A 103 5.77 13.71 -17.88
CA GLN A 103 6.03 14.71 -16.84
C GLN A 103 4.77 15.12 -16.06
N VAL A 104 3.92 14.15 -15.73
CA VAL A 104 2.71 14.36 -14.92
C VAL A 104 2.85 13.68 -13.57
N ASP A 105 2.32 14.31 -12.53
CA ASP A 105 2.33 13.72 -11.19
C ASP A 105 1.23 12.66 -11.05
N TYR A 106 0.08 12.87 -11.69
CA TYR A 106 -1.07 11.98 -11.64
C TYR A 106 -1.66 11.79 -13.03
N CYS A 107 -2.22 10.62 -13.31
CA CYS A 107 -2.70 10.31 -14.65
C CYS A 107 -3.82 11.26 -15.11
N PHE A 108 -4.68 11.77 -14.24
CA PHE A 108 -5.72 12.74 -14.62
C PHE A 108 -5.18 14.07 -15.18
N GLN A 109 -3.91 14.38 -14.95
CA GLN A 109 -3.26 15.58 -15.50
C GLN A 109 -2.80 15.37 -16.95
N CYS A 110 -2.76 14.13 -17.43
CA CYS A 110 -2.41 13.82 -18.80
C CYS A 110 -3.57 14.14 -19.75
N SER A 111 -3.28 14.78 -20.88
CA SER A 111 -4.29 15.10 -21.91
C SER A 111 -4.93 13.86 -22.54
N CYS A 112 -4.27 12.70 -22.45
CA CYS A 112 -4.81 11.44 -22.94
C CYS A 112 -5.70 10.73 -21.91
N PHE A 113 -5.84 11.22 -20.68
CA PHE A 113 -6.62 10.55 -19.66
C PHE A 113 -8.14 10.75 -19.88
N PRO A 114 -8.98 9.69 -19.74
CA PRO A 114 -8.62 8.30 -19.44
C PRO A 114 -8.03 7.56 -20.66
N CYS A 115 -7.00 6.73 -20.43
CA CYS A 115 -6.34 5.94 -21.49
C CYS A 115 -6.12 4.48 -21.08
N GLU A 116 -5.99 3.59 -22.05
CA GLU A 116 -5.84 2.14 -21.82
C GLU A 116 -4.37 1.70 -21.64
N ASN A 117 -3.39 2.60 -21.83
CA ASN A 117 -1.95 2.30 -21.71
C ASN A 117 -1.49 2.19 -20.24
N THR A 118 -2.12 1.31 -19.47
CA THR A 118 -1.84 1.08 -18.05
C THR A 118 -1.22 -0.29 -17.79
N GLY A 119 -1.58 -1.29 -18.60
CA GLY A 119 -1.25 -2.70 -18.37
C GLY A 119 -2.09 -3.36 -17.27
N PHE A 120 -3.20 -2.73 -16.88
CA PHE A 120 -4.15 -3.25 -15.90
C PHE A 120 -5.23 -4.13 -16.53
N ASP A 121 -5.73 -5.10 -15.77
CA ASP A 121 -6.97 -5.80 -16.10
C ASP A 121 -8.19 -4.87 -15.96
N GLU A 122 -9.36 -5.35 -16.38
CA GLU A 122 -10.60 -4.56 -16.38
C GLU A 122 -10.97 -4.01 -14.98
N HIS A 123 -10.78 -4.82 -13.93
CA HIS A 123 -11.13 -4.42 -12.57
C HIS A 123 -10.18 -3.33 -12.06
N LEU A 124 -8.88 -3.52 -12.22
CA LEU A 124 -7.86 -2.54 -11.86
C LEU A 124 -8.00 -1.26 -12.69
N TYR A 125 -8.34 -1.36 -13.97
CA TYR A 125 -8.58 -0.21 -14.84
C TYR A 125 -9.77 0.62 -14.38
N LYS A 126 -10.91 -0.01 -14.06
CA LYS A 126 -12.10 0.68 -13.52
C LYS A 126 -11.76 1.45 -12.24
N ARG A 127 -11.03 0.81 -11.31
CA ARG A 127 -10.58 1.46 -10.07
C ARG A 127 -9.62 2.62 -10.35
N PHE A 128 -8.66 2.44 -11.26
CA PHE A 128 -7.73 3.47 -11.70
C PHE A 128 -8.44 4.72 -12.23
N VAL A 129 -9.40 4.54 -13.14
CA VAL A 129 -10.16 5.66 -13.73
C VAL A 129 -10.99 6.37 -12.67
N ALA A 130 -11.72 5.62 -11.82
CA ALA A 130 -12.56 6.20 -10.77
C ALA A 130 -11.75 7.06 -9.79
N ILE A 131 -10.61 6.54 -9.33
CA ILE A 131 -9.71 7.24 -8.42
C ILE A 131 -9.16 8.52 -9.06
N ASN A 132 -8.67 8.45 -10.30
CA ASN A 132 -8.08 9.62 -10.96
C ASN A 132 -9.12 10.69 -11.26
N LYS A 133 -10.36 10.32 -11.62
CA LYS A 133 -11.48 11.25 -11.72
C LYS A 133 -11.79 11.90 -10.38
N ARG A 134 -11.79 11.13 -9.28
CA ARG A 134 -11.99 11.70 -7.94
C ARG A 134 -10.93 12.73 -7.59
N MET A 135 -9.64 12.42 -7.83
CA MET A 135 -8.55 13.39 -7.62
C MET A 135 -8.71 14.64 -8.49
N GLN A 136 -9.18 14.50 -9.73
CA GLN A 136 -9.47 15.63 -10.62
C GLN A 136 -10.61 16.52 -10.09
N GLU A 137 -11.65 15.91 -9.52
CA GLU A 137 -12.84 16.61 -9.00
C GLU A 137 -12.57 17.35 -7.69
N VAL A 138 -11.89 16.70 -6.73
CA VAL A 138 -11.76 17.23 -5.36
C VAL A 138 -10.38 17.77 -5.01
N GLY A 139 -9.39 17.57 -5.89
CA GLY A 139 -7.98 17.83 -5.59
C GLY A 139 -7.33 16.66 -4.84
N VAL A 140 -6.02 16.56 -4.95
CA VAL A 140 -5.25 15.42 -4.42
C VAL A 140 -5.22 15.44 -2.89
N GLU A 141 -5.15 16.61 -2.28
CA GLU A 141 -5.13 16.78 -0.83
C GLU A 141 -6.42 16.27 -0.19
N LYS A 142 -7.57 16.67 -0.75
CA LYS A 142 -8.87 16.20 -0.26
C LYS A 142 -9.07 14.72 -0.53
N TYR A 143 -8.67 14.23 -1.71
CA TYR A 143 -8.69 12.79 -1.98
C TYR A 143 -7.81 12.01 -0.99
N TYR A 144 -6.61 12.50 -0.66
CA TYR A 144 -5.75 11.86 0.33
C TYR A 144 -6.41 11.80 1.69
N GLU A 145 -7.03 12.89 2.15
CA GLU A 145 -7.81 12.91 3.39
C GLU A 145 -8.96 11.88 3.39
N GLU A 146 -9.62 11.67 2.25
CA GLU A 146 -10.68 10.66 2.10
C GLU A 146 -10.17 9.21 2.24
N VAL A 147 -8.91 8.94 1.87
CA VAL A 147 -8.38 7.57 1.77
C VAL A 147 -7.28 7.23 2.77
N LYS A 148 -6.71 8.22 3.48
CA LYS A 148 -5.55 8.02 4.37
C LYS A 148 -5.81 7.05 5.52
N ASP A 149 -7.06 6.89 5.92
CA ASP A 149 -7.46 5.97 7.00
C ASP A 149 -8.16 4.71 6.49
N LEU A 150 -8.40 4.61 5.18
CA LEU A 150 -9.10 3.47 4.59
C LEU A 150 -8.13 2.31 4.27
N PRO A 151 -8.59 1.05 4.43
CA PRO A 151 -7.86 -0.11 3.92
C PRO A 151 -7.69 -0.05 2.40
N ARG A 152 -6.56 -0.59 1.92
CA ARG A 152 -6.31 -0.72 0.47
C ARG A 152 -6.92 -1.98 -0.14
N TYR A 153 -6.82 -3.08 0.60
CA TYR A 153 -7.19 -4.44 0.21
C TYR A 153 -8.66 -4.70 0.52
#